data_AF-A0A6F8XS06-F1
#
_entry.id   AF-A0A6F8XS06-F1
#
_cell.length_a   1.000
_cell.length_b   1.000
_cell.length_c   1.000
_cell.angle_alpha   90.00
_cell.angle_beta   90.00
_cell.angle_gamma   90.00
#
_symmetry.space_group_name_H-M   'P 1'
#
loop_
_entity.id
_entity.type
_entity.pdbx_description
1 polymer ?
#
loop_
_entity_poly.entity_id
_entity_poly.type
_entity_poly.pdbx_seq_one_letter_code
_entity_poly.pdbx_strand_id
1 'polypeptide(L)'
;MVGASEGLDLTRLGETSEEEVNANLVKVWSWRGPLYEMYANSLMLDYAPDFAKLHRWGSDFFGRPSHANVILLSSQNIHSYMMLGWETGILNEFITLRRNGMSKEKLMELVMFSQLYAGMRGLGHVFRAVGEQLPAYGPPVEPLAPFPDGWTADPEAFKAGLDLSTRDMTAADRKALTEWYEKTIGYLPDSILFGLKYHPEFVKVNRAKWEVALKTLPKQIAPYLMLRHHTITGSREGLREAALLGKAWGISREQVIKGITGSAMYFTGFEGLYTAFAAVDDLLESWE
;
A
#
# COMPACT_ATOMS: atom_id res chain seq x y z
N MET A 1 3.47 -26.58 -9.30
CA MET A 1 2.44 -26.81 -10.35
C MET A 1 1.32 -25.84 -10.10
N VAL A 2 0.94 -25.06 -11.11
CA VAL A 2 -0.21 -24.15 -11.00
C VAL A 2 -1.46 -25.03 -10.97
N GLY A 3 -2.23 -24.98 -9.87
CA GLY A 3 -3.45 -25.79 -9.69
C GLY A 3 -4.71 -24.93 -9.86
N ALA A 4 -5.79 -25.27 -9.16
CA ALA A 4 -6.96 -24.40 -9.09
C ALA A 4 -6.75 -23.23 -8.13
N SER A 5 -7.24 -22.04 -8.49
CA SER A 5 -7.19 -20.83 -7.65
C SER A 5 -8.54 -20.13 -7.63
N GLU A 6 -9.11 -19.99 -6.43
CA GLU A 6 -10.45 -19.45 -6.21
C GLU A 6 -11.55 -20.05 -7.11
N GLY A 7 -11.45 -21.32 -7.48
CA GLY A 7 -12.43 -21.99 -8.35
C GLY A 7 -12.10 -21.98 -9.84
N LEU A 8 -11.08 -21.23 -10.28
CA LEU A 8 -10.57 -21.30 -11.66
C LEU A 8 -9.49 -22.37 -11.79
N ASP A 9 -9.56 -23.18 -12.85
CA ASP A 9 -8.57 -24.18 -13.25
C ASP A 9 -7.48 -23.51 -14.09
N LEU A 10 -6.34 -23.24 -13.45
CA LEU A 10 -5.19 -22.60 -14.09
C LEU A 10 -4.29 -23.60 -14.84
N THR A 11 -4.62 -24.90 -14.83
CA THR A 11 -3.89 -25.91 -15.64
C THR A 11 -4.33 -25.91 -17.09
N ARG A 12 -5.55 -25.42 -17.37
CA ARG A 12 -6.16 -25.35 -18.71
C ARG A 12 -6.61 -23.93 -19.01
N LEU A 13 -5.67 -23.11 -19.50
CA LEU A 13 -5.93 -21.68 -19.73
C LEU A 13 -6.88 -21.42 -20.91
N GLY A 14 -6.85 -22.25 -21.95
CA GLY A 14 -7.66 -22.09 -23.17
C GLY A 14 -9.07 -22.66 -23.10
N GLU A 15 -9.46 -23.28 -21.98
CA GLU A 15 -10.76 -23.90 -21.78
C GLU A 15 -11.34 -23.40 -20.46
N THR A 16 -12.56 -22.88 -20.47
CA THR A 16 -13.26 -22.44 -19.25
C THR A 16 -14.71 -22.87 -19.35
N SER A 17 -15.16 -23.74 -18.44
CA SER A 17 -16.55 -24.22 -18.43
C SER A 17 -17.45 -23.32 -17.58
N GLU A 18 -18.77 -23.41 -17.79
CA GLU A 18 -19.74 -22.69 -16.95
C GLU A 18 -19.66 -23.11 -15.48
N GLU A 19 -19.40 -24.38 -15.20
CA GLU A 19 -19.23 -24.88 -13.82
C GLU A 19 -18.01 -24.23 -13.16
N GLU A 20 -16.94 -24.00 -13.91
CA GLU A 20 -15.73 -23.35 -13.42
C GLU A 20 -15.98 -21.87 -13.09
N VAL A 21 -16.67 -21.15 -13.97
CA VAL A 21 -17.08 -19.76 -13.72
C VAL A 21 -17.99 -19.69 -12.49
N ASN A 22 -18.98 -20.57 -12.39
CA ASN A 22 -19.87 -20.64 -11.23
C ASN A 22 -19.12 -20.95 -9.93
N ALA A 23 -18.17 -21.88 -9.96
CA ALA A 23 -17.32 -22.19 -8.81
C ALA A 23 -16.51 -20.97 -8.38
N ASN A 24 -15.98 -20.19 -9.33
CA ASN A 24 -15.28 -18.95 -9.02
C ASN A 24 -16.18 -17.90 -8.37
N LEU A 25 -17.34 -17.62 -8.98
CA LEU A 25 -18.29 -16.63 -8.47
C LEU A 25 -18.77 -16.99 -7.06
N VAL A 26 -19.18 -18.24 -6.83
CA VAL A 26 -19.59 -18.73 -5.51
C VAL A 26 -18.46 -18.56 -4.49
N LYS A 27 -17.23 -18.91 -4.86
CA LYS A 27 -16.08 -18.80 -3.95
C LYS A 27 -15.81 -17.34 -3.57
N VAL A 28 -15.78 -16.43 -4.53
CA VAL A 28 -15.43 -15.03 -4.25
C VAL A 28 -16.56 -14.28 -3.57
N TRP A 29 -17.81 -14.48 -3.99
CA TRP A 29 -18.97 -13.84 -3.38
C TRP A 29 -19.16 -14.19 -1.91
N SER A 30 -18.77 -15.41 -1.50
CA SER A 30 -18.92 -15.87 -0.12
C SER A 30 -18.30 -14.94 0.93
N TRP A 31 -17.29 -14.15 0.56
CA TRP A 31 -16.58 -13.26 1.48
C TRP A 31 -16.44 -11.83 0.99
N ARG A 32 -16.52 -11.58 -0.33
CA ARG A 32 -16.36 -10.26 -0.95
C ARG A 32 -17.69 -9.63 -1.35
N GLY A 33 -18.77 -10.41 -1.35
CA GLY A 33 -20.03 -10.02 -1.95
C GLY A 33 -19.90 -9.75 -3.45
N PRO A 34 -20.83 -8.98 -4.04
CA PRO A 34 -20.91 -8.78 -5.49
C PRO A 34 -19.83 -7.85 -6.08
N LEU A 35 -18.87 -7.36 -5.29
CA LEU A 35 -17.98 -6.23 -5.65
C LEU A 35 -17.32 -6.35 -7.03
N TYR A 36 -16.08 -6.84 -7.15
CA TYR A 36 -15.39 -6.80 -8.44
C TYR A 36 -15.92 -7.82 -9.44
N GLU A 37 -16.46 -8.91 -8.91
CA GLU A 37 -16.90 -10.09 -9.63
C GLU A 37 -18.25 -9.89 -10.31
N MET A 38 -18.98 -8.81 -10.02
CA MET A 38 -20.09 -8.34 -10.86
C MET A 38 -19.72 -7.12 -11.74
N TYR A 39 -18.46 -6.66 -11.73
CA TYR A 39 -18.00 -5.53 -12.54
C TYR A 39 -16.74 -5.87 -13.36
N ALA A 40 -15.55 -5.51 -12.88
CA ALA A 40 -14.32 -5.59 -13.67
C ALA A 40 -13.89 -7.04 -13.95
N ASN A 41 -14.10 -7.95 -13.00
CA ASN A 41 -13.71 -9.34 -13.17
C ASN A 41 -14.72 -10.13 -14.03
N SER A 42 -16.01 -9.77 -14.01
CA SER A 42 -16.99 -10.38 -14.91
C SER A 42 -16.70 -10.02 -16.37
N LEU A 43 -16.23 -8.80 -16.67
CA LEU A 43 -15.79 -8.47 -18.04
C LEU A 43 -14.68 -9.40 -18.54
N MET A 44 -13.71 -9.76 -17.70
CA MET A 44 -12.69 -10.74 -18.09
C MET A 44 -13.29 -12.13 -18.21
N LEU A 45 -14.09 -12.58 -17.24
CA LEU A 45 -14.66 -13.93 -17.25
C LEU A 45 -15.62 -14.17 -18.42
N ASP A 46 -16.47 -13.20 -18.75
CA ASP A 46 -17.51 -13.33 -19.77
C ASP A 46 -16.97 -13.21 -21.20
N TYR A 47 -15.93 -12.39 -21.40
CA TYR A 47 -15.45 -12.02 -22.74
C TYR A 47 -14.01 -12.46 -23.06
N ALA A 48 -13.19 -12.77 -22.05
CA ALA A 48 -11.79 -13.19 -22.22
C ALA A 48 -11.36 -14.14 -21.07
N PRO A 49 -11.98 -15.32 -20.92
CA PRO A 49 -11.81 -16.17 -19.75
C PRO A 49 -10.38 -16.71 -19.57
N ASP A 50 -9.63 -16.89 -20.66
CA ASP A 50 -8.20 -17.19 -20.64
C ASP A 50 -7.39 -16.05 -19.99
N PHE A 51 -7.71 -14.81 -20.33
CA PHE A 51 -7.14 -13.61 -19.71
C PHE A 51 -7.54 -13.53 -18.23
N ALA A 52 -8.78 -13.86 -17.86
CA ALA A 52 -9.21 -13.91 -16.47
C ALA A 52 -8.38 -14.91 -15.63
N LYS A 53 -8.08 -16.08 -16.21
CA LYS A 53 -7.19 -17.09 -15.58
C LYS A 53 -5.75 -16.58 -15.46
N LEU A 54 -5.21 -15.94 -16.49
CA LEU A 54 -3.88 -15.34 -16.43
C LEU A 54 -3.80 -14.20 -15.39
N HIS A 55 -4.84 -13.36 -15.31
CA HIS A 55 -4.96 -12.33 -14.27
C HIS A 55 -5.02 -12.94 -12.87
N ARG A 56 -5.74 -14.06 -12.71
CA ARG A 56 -5.80 -14.82 -11.46
C ARG A 56 -4.43 -15.37 -11.08
N TRP A 57 -3.74 -16.00 -12.02
CA TRP A 57 -2.38 -16.50 -11.81
C TRP A 57 -1.43 -15.35 -11.43
N GLY A 58 -1.47 -14.22 -12.11
CA GLY A 58 -0.69 -13.03 -11.75
C GLY A 58 -0.98 -12.53 -10.33
N SER A 59 -2.23 -12.57 -9.89
CA SER A 59 -2.63 -12.19 -8.53
C SER A 59 -2.07 -13.14 -7.45
N ASP A 60 -1.84 -14.41 -7.79
CA ASP A 60 -1.25 -15.40 -6.87
C ASP A 60 0.24 -15.13 -6.61
N PHE A 61 0.95 -14.38 -7.45
CA PHE A 61 2.32 -13.96 -7.14
C PHE A 61 2.39 -12.98 -5.96
N PHE A 62 1.37 -12.13 -5.81
CA PHE A 62 1.44 -10.97 -4.93
C PHE A 62 0.62 -11.10 -3.65
N GLY A 63 -0.56 -11.69 -3.74
CA GLY A 63 -1.51 -11.75 -2.63
C GLY A 63 -1.66 -13.14 -2.02
N ARG A 64 -2.04 -14.13 -2.82
CA ARG A 64 -2.60 -15.40 -2.31
C ARG A 64 -1.63 -16.57 -2.48
N PRO A 65 -1.77 -17.64 -1.69
CA PRO A 65 -2.73 -17.86 -0.60
C PRO A 65 -2.30 -17.28 0.76
N SER A 66 -1.12 -16.66 0.86
CA SER A 66 -0.58 -16.16 2.14
C SER A 66 -1.39 -14.98 2.69
N HIS A 67 -2.01 -15.14 3.86
CA HIS A 67 -2.75 -14.04 4.51
C HIS A 67 -1.85 -12.82 4.81
N ALA A 68 -0.58 -13.06 5.15
CA ALA A 68 0.42 -12.00 5.32
C ALA A 68 0.60 -11.19 4.03
N ASN A 69 0.70 -11.86 2.88
CA ASN A 69 0.79 -11.20 1.58
C ASN A 69 -0.51 -10.45 1.23
N VAL A 70 -1.67 -11.03 1.56
CA VAL A 70 -2.98 -10.37 1.38
C VAL A 70 -3.03 -9.06 2.15
N ILE A 71 -2.66 -9.01 3.43
CA ILE A 71 -2.74 -7.77 4.22
C ILE A 71 -1.77 -6.70 3.68
N LEU A 72 -0.58 -7.09 3.23
CA LEU A 72 0.39 -6.14 2.67
C LEU A 72 -0.09 -5.56 1.34
N LEU A 73 -0.53 -6.43 0.41
CA LEU A 73 -1.06 -5.99 -0.87
C LEU A 73 -2.31 -5.13 -0.69
N SER A 74 -3.22 -5.52 0.21
CA SER A 74 -4.44 -4.78 0.51
C SER A 74 -4.15 -3.41 1.13
N SER A 75 -3.11 -3.31 1.98
CA SER A 75 -2.63 -2.04 2.54
C SER A 75 -2.11 -1.10 1.44
N GLN A 76 -1.39 -1.63 0.46
CA GLN A 76 -1.00 -0.86 -0.72
C GLN A 76 -2.20 -0.48 -1.61
N ASN A 77 -3.14 -1.40 -1.83
CA ASN A 77 -4.33 -1.15 -2.63
C ASN A 77 -5.18 -0.01 -2.06
N ILE A 78 -5.46 -0.01 -0.75
CA ILE A 78 -6.26 1.05 -0.12
C ILE A 78 -5.60 2.42 -0.29
N HIS A 79 -4.26 2.48 -0.17
CA HIS A 79 -3.49 3.70 -0.41
C HIS A 79 -3.73 4.23 -1.83
N SER A 80 -3.54 3.39 -2.86
CA SER A 80 -3.77 3.79 -4.26
C SER A 80 -5.23 4.13 -4.55
N TYR A 81 -6.19 3.42 -3.96
CA TYR A 81 -7.61 3.66 -4.21
C TYR A 81 -8.08 4.97 -3.59
N MET A 82 -7.54 5.36 -2.44
CA MET A 82 -7.74 6.69 -1.88
C MET A 82 -7.17 7.79 -2.79
N MET A 83 -5.98 7.57 -3.36
CA MET A 83 -5.36 8.51 -4.30
C MET A 83 -6.19 8.70 -5.56
N LEU A 84 -6.65 7.59 -6.16
CA LEU A 84 -7.37 7.57 -7.43
C LEU A 84 -8.87 7.85 -7.29
N GLY A 85 -9.40 7.83 -6.08
CA GLY A 85 -10.82 8.06 -5.80
C GLY A 85 -11.71 6.86 -6.12
N TRP A 86 -11.19 5.65 -6.00
CA TRP A 86 -11.94 4.43 -6.33
C TRP A 86 -12.66 3.85 -5.11
N GLU A 87 -13.90 4.27 -4.91
CA GLU A 87 -14.70 3.98 -3.70
C GLU A 87 -15.03 2.49 -3.53
N THR A 88 -15.38 1.80 -4.62
CA THR A 88 -15.58 0.33 -4.62
C THR A 88 -14.31 -0.39 -4.16
N GLY A 89 -13.14 0.08 -4.61
CA GLY A 89 -11.86 -0.46 -4.19
C GLY A 89 -11.58 -0.21 -2.72
N ILE A 90 -11.85 1.00 -2.22
CA ILE A 90 -11.70 1.33 -0.79
C ILE A 90 -12.57 0.39 0.06
N LEU A 91 -13.87 0.26 -0.25
CA LEU A 91 -14.77 -0.64 0.47
C LEU A 91 -14.24 -2.08 0.48
N ASN A 92 -13.76 -2.56 -0.66
CA ASN A 92 -13.16 -3.88 -0.74
C ASN A 92 -11.98 -4.08 0.19
N GLU A 93 -11.04 -3.13 0.21
CA GLU A 93 -9.84 -3.29 1.04
C GLU A 93 -10.18 -3.21 2.53
N PHE A 94 -11.18 -2.42 2.92
CA PHE A 94 -11.71 -2.45 4.29
C PHE A 94 -12.26 -3.84 4.66
N ILE A 95 -13.10 -4.44 3.81
CA ILE A 95 -13.63 -5.80 4.04
C ILE A 95 -12.47 -6.81 4.10
N THR A 96 -11.56 -6.74 3.13
CA THR A 96 -10.44 -7.68 3.00
C THR A 96 -9.51 -7.61 4.21
N LEU A 97 -9.12 -6.42 4.64
CA LEU A 97 -8.23 -6.21 5.79
C LEU A 97 -8.91 -6.60 7.10
N ARG A 98 -10.18 -6.25 7.33
CA ARG A 98 -10.92 -6.62 8.55
C ARG A 98 -11.10 -8.12 8.67
N ARG A 99 -11.43 -8.80 7.58
CA ARG A 99 -11.53 -10.27 7.55
C ARG A 99 -10.20 -10.94 7.89
N ASN A 100 -9.07 -10.32 7.54
CA ASN A 100 -7.73 -10.79 7.90
C ASN A 100 -7.24 -10.20 9.25
N GLY A 101 -8.17 -9.78 10.12
CA GLY A 101 -7.90 -9.41 11.49
C GLY A 101 -7.43 -7.99 11.74
N MET A 102 -7.43 -7.11 10.73
CA MET A 102 -7.07 -5.71 10.93
C MET A 102 -8.18 -4.96 11.68
N SER A 103 -7.84 -4.37 12.83
CA SER A 103 -8.79 -3.58 13.61
C SER A 103 -9.15 -2.25 12.93
N LYS A 104 -10.24 -1.63 13.37
CA LYS A 104 -10.65 -0.31 12.90
C LYS A 104 -9.57 0.75 13.13
N GLU A 105 -8.88 0.68 14.26
CA GLU A 105 -7.82 1.62 14.64
C GLU A 105 -6.62 1.52 13.68
N LYS A 106 -6.17 0.29 13.39
CA LYS A 106 -5.10 0.04 12.40
C LYS A 106 -5.51 0.47 10.99
N LEU A 107 -6.76 0.24 10.60
CA LEU A 107 -7.28 0.75 9.33
C LEU A 107 -7.25 2.28 9.27
N MET A 108 -7.61 2.95 10.37
CA MET A 108 -7.54 4.40 10.43
C MET A 108 -6.11 4.93 10.39
N GLU A 109 -5.12 4.21 10.94
CA GLU A 109 -3.70 4.53 10.74
C GLU A 109 -3.32 4.48 9.25
N LEU A 110 -3.72 3.44 8.50
CA LEU A 110 -3.51 3.37 7.04
C LEU A 110 -4.17 4.54 6.30
N VAL A 111 -5.42 4.88 6.66
CA VAL A 111 -6.16 5.99 6.05
C VAL A 111 -5.47 7.32 6.35
N MET A 112 -5.07 7.57 7.59
CA MET A 112 -4.40 8.82 7.97
C MET A 112 -3.02 8.95 7.32
N PHE A 113 -2.25 7.87 7.21
CA PHE A 113 -1.00 7.90 6.45
C PHE A 113 -1.25 8.17 4.96
N SER A 114 -2.23 7.50 4.36
CA SER A 114 -2.57 7.67 2.94
C SER A 114 -3.13 9.06 2.63
N GLN A 115 -3.76 9.71 3.61
CA GLN A 115 -4.24 11.09 3.51
C GLN A 115 -3.10 12.09 3.21
N LEU A 116 -1.87 11.81 3.69
CA LEU A 116 -0.70 12.68 3.44
C LEU A 116 -0.44 12.88 1.94
N TYR A 117 -0.82 11.88 1.13
CA TYR A 117 -0.67 11.89 -0.32
C TYR A 117 -2.00 12.23 -1.01
N ALA A 118 -3.12 11.68 -0.53
CA ALA A 118 -4.43 11.81 -1.18
C ALA A 118 -5.16 13.13 -0.85
N GLY A 119 -4.67 13.88 0.13
CA GLY A 119 -5.29 15.10 0.62
C GLY A 119 -6.69 14.86 1.23
N MET A 120 -7.44 15.94 1.43
CA MET A 120 -8.81 15.87 1.91
C MET A 120 -9.75 15.14 0.94
N ARG A 121 -9.43 15.17 -0.36
CA ARG A 121 -10.19 14.44 -1.39
C ARG A 121 -10.22 12.94 -1.08
N GLY A 122 -9.06 12.35 -0.76
CA GLY A 122 -8.96 10.94 -0.38
C GLY A 122 -9.85 10.57 0.81
N LEU A 123 -9.88 11.40 1.86
CA LEU A 123 -10.78 11.19 3.00
C LEU A 123 -12.26 11.26 2.60
N GLY A 124 -12.63 12.15 1.67
CA GLY A 124 -13.98 12.21 1.12
C GLY A 124 -14.40 10.90 0.44
N HIS A 125 -13.49 10.27 -0.31
CA HIS A 125 -13.74 8.95 -0.92
C HIS A 125 -13.87 7.85 0.14
N VAL A 126 -13.04 7.86 1.19
CA VAL A 126 -13.18 6.92 2.31
C VAL A 126 -14.53 7.08 3.01
N PHE A 127 -14.94 8.31 3.30
CA PHE A 127 -16.23 8.57 3.94
C PHE A 127 -17.40 8.07 3.08
N ARG A 128 -17.38 8.28 1.76
CA ARG A 128 -18.43 7.75 0.88
C ARG A 128 -18.41 6.22 0.77
N ALA A 129 -17.22 5.61 0.77
CA ALA A 129 -17.09 4.16 0.63
C ALA A 129 -17.52 3.39 1.88
N VAL A 130 -17.18 3.88 3.08
CA VAL A 130 -17.35 3.13 4.33
C VAL A 130 -17.89 3.95 5.51
N GLY A 131 -18.11 5.25 5.36
CA GLY A 131 -18.42 6.17 6.47
C GLY A 131 -19.64 5.78 7.29
N GLU A 132 -20.71 5.32 6.63
CA GLU A 132 -21.93 4.84 7.31
C GLU A 132 -21.71 3.54 8.10
N GLN A 133 -20.72 2.73 7.69
CA GLN A 133 -20.44 1.43 8.30
C GLN A 133 -19.44 1.53 9.46
N LEU A 134 -18.53 2.52 9.43
CA LEU A 134 -17.46 2.68 10.41
C LEU A 134 -17.94 2.68 11.88
N PRO A 135 -19.07 3.33 12.25
CA PRO A 135 -19.58 3.27 13.62
C PRO A 135 -19.98 1.85 14.07
N ALA A 136 -20.49 1.03 13.13
CA ALA A 136 -20.94 -0.34 13.40
C ALA A 136 -19.79 -1.37 13.38
N TYR A 137 -18.57 -0.97 13.00
CA TYR A 137 -17.42 -1.87 13.00
C TYR A 137 -17.01 -2.22 14.44
N GLY A 138 -17.38 -3.43 14.85
CA GLY A 138 -16.85 -4.12 16.02
C GLY A 138 -15.45 -4.72 15.79
N PRO A 139 -14.91 -5.42 16.80
CA PRO A 139 -13.64 -6.14 16.70
C PRO A 139 -13.64 -7.10 15.50
N PRO A 140 -12.48 -7.31 14.84
CA PRO A 140 -12.38 -8.32 13.80
C PRO A 140 -12.63 -9.73 14.39
N VAL A 141 -13.19 -10.61 13.57
CA VAL A 141 -13.51 -11.99 13.98
C VAL A 141 -12.24 -12.86 14.02
N GLU A 142 -11.35 -12.67 13.05
CA GLU A 142 -10.09 -13.40 12.92
C GLU A 142 -8.94 -12.64 13.61
N PRO A 143 -7.92 -13.35 14.11
CA PRO A 143 -6.68 -12.70 14.52
C PRO A 143 -5.99 -12.05 13.32
N LEU A 144 -5.27 -10.95 13.58
CA LEU A 144 -4.48 -10.28 12.56
C LEU A 144 -3.43 -11.24 12.00
N ALA A 145 -3.43 -11.43 10.68
CA ALA A 145 -2.37 -12.17 10.01
C ALA A 145 -1.00 -11.56 10.36
N PRO A 146 0.04 -12.37 10.58
CA PRO A 146 1.35 -11.84 10.96
C PRO A 146 1.89 -10.96 9.84
N PHE A 147 2.51 -9.84 10.23
CA PHE A 147 3.40 -9.11 9.33
C PHE A 147 4.68 -9.91 9.09
N PRO A 148 5.46 -9.61 8.04
CA PRO A 148 6.73 -10.27 7.83
C PRO A 148 7.68 -10.16 9.03
N ASP A 149 8.61 -11.11 9.12
CA ASP A 149 9.61 -11.12 10.19
C ASP A 149 10.36 -9.78 10.26
N GLY A 150 10.61 -9.30 11.48
CA GLY A 150 11.26 -8.01 11.75
C GLY A 150 10.34 -6.78 11.64
N TRP A 151 9.12 -6.93 11.13
CA TRP A 151 8.17 -5.82 11.09
C TRP A 151 7.57 -5.59 12.47
N THR A 152 7.77 -4.38 13.00
CA THR A 152 7.34 -4.03 14.36
C THR A 152 6.86 -2.59 14.45
N ALA A 153 5.92 -2.35 15.37
CA ALA A 153 5.46 -1.01 15.68
C ALA A 153 6.57 -0.24 16.41
N ASP A 154 6.92 0.91 15.86
CA ASP A 154 7.96 1.78 16.39
C ASP A 154 7.65 3.23 15.97
N PRO A 155 6.72 3.89 16.68
CA PRO A 155 6.34 5.28 16.39
C PRO A 155 7.49 6.27 16.60
N GLU A 156 8.48 5.92 17.44
CA GLU A 156 9.62 6.78 17.73
C GLU A 156 10.58 6.87 16.54
N ALA A 157 10.68 5.83 15.70
CA ALA A 157 11.46 5.89 14.47
C ALA A 157 11.05 7.04 13.53
N PHE A 158 9.81 7.50 13.61
CA PHE A 158 9.33 8.61 12.80
C PHE A 158 9.74 9.98 13.35
N LYS A 159 10.10 10.10 14.64
CA LYS A 159 10.33 11.39 15.30
C LYS A 159 11.64 12.03 14.84
N ALA A 160 11.54 13.19 14.18
CA ALA A 160 12.69 14.03 13.87
C ALA A 160 13.04 14.97 15.05
N GLY A 161 12.19 15.08 16.07
CA GLY A 161 12.44 15.98 17.22
C GLY A 161 11.93 17.41 17.00
N LEU A 162 10.83 17.57 16.28
CA LEU A 162 10.21 18.88 16.03
C LEU A 162 9.63 19.50 17.31
N ASP A 163 9.85 20.80 17.50
CA ASP A 163 9.23 21.62 18.53
C ASP A 163 7.80 22.02 18.12
N LEU A 164 6.82 21.23 18.56
CA LEU A 164 5.41 21.49 18.26
C LEU A 164 4.78 22.57 19.16
N SER A 165 5.54 23.25 20.03
CA SER A 165 5.03 24.39 20.80
C SER A 165 4.87 25.67 19.96
N THR A 166 5.53 25.73 18.80
CA THR A 166 5.42 26.80 17.81
C THR A 166 5.06 26.27 16.42
N ARG A 167 4.37 27.10 15.64
CA ARG A 167 4.03 26.81 14.23
C ARG A 167 5.21 27.03 13.29
N ASP A 168 6.14 27.90 13.67
CA ASP A 168 7.25 28.30 12.83
C ASP A 168 8.30 27.19 12.77
N MET A 169 8.95 27.01 11.62
CA MET A 169 10.11 26.12 11.49
C MET A 169 11.34 26.79 12.11
N THR A 170 11.70 26.39 13.32
CA THR A 170 12.88 26.92 14.01
C THR A 170 14.17 26.40 13.37
N ALA A 171 15.30 27.04 13.69
CA ALA A 171 16.61 26.53 13.27
C ALA A 171 16.90 25.13 13.86
N ALA A 172 16.42 24.86 15.07
CA ALA A 172 16.55 23.55 15.72
C ALA A 172 15.71 22.50 14.99
N ASP A 173 14.47 22.80 14.62
CA ASP A 173 13.61 21.91 13.84
C ASP A 173 14.26 21.51 12.51
N ARG A 174 14.77 22.51 11.78
CA ARG A 174 15.44 22.30 10.49
C ARG A 174 16.64 21.39 10.66
N LYS A 175 17.48 21.65 11.67
CA LYS A 175 18.65 20.83 11.96
C LYS A 175 18.25 19.39 12.28
N ALA A 176 17.29 19.20 13.18
CA ALA A 176 16.85 17.88 13.62
C ALA A 176 16.20 17.07 12.48
N LEU A 177 15.42 17.74 11.61
CA LEU A 177 14.86 17.14 10.40
C LEU A 177 15.94 16.69 9.41
N THR A 178 16.92 17.55 9.12
CA THR A 178 18.04 17.21 8.23
C THR A 178 18.84 16.04 8.79
N GLU A 179 19.22 16.10 10.07
CA GLU A 179 19.98 15.02 10.74
C GLU A 179 19.21 13.69 10.74
N TRP A 180 17.88 13.73 10.90
CA TRP A 180 17.06 12.52 10.83
C TRP A 180 17.11 11.88 9.43
N TYR A 181 16.98 12.67 8.36
CA TYR A 181 17.05 12.16 6.98
C TYR A 181 18.44 11.65 6.64
N GLU A 182 19.49 12.42 6.93
CA GLU A 182 20.88 12.02 6.68
C GLU A 182 21.25 10.75 7.44
N LYS A 183 20.84 10.62 8.70
CA LYS A 183 21.05 9.40 9.48
C LYS A 183 20.28 8.20 8.93
N THR A 184 19.04 8.41 8.47
CA THR A 184 18.13 7.31 8.12
C THR A 184 18.34 6.83 6.69
N ILE A 185 18.44 7.74 5.72
CA ILE A 185 18.51 7.42 4.29
C ILE A 185 19.74 8.00 3.59
N GLY A 186 20.61 8.72 4.31
CA GLY A 186 21.90 9.21 3.80
C GLY A 186 21.85 10.57 3.10
N TYR A 187 20.68 11.17 2.91
CA TYR A 187 20.53 12.49 2.29
C TYR A 187 19.20 13.15 2.67
N LEU A 188 19.09 14.46 2.44
CA LEU A 188 17.84 15.22 2.56
C LEU A 188 17.16 15.33 1.18
N PRO A 189 15.92 14.84 1.00
CA PRO A 189 15.24 14.89 -0.29
C PRO A 189 15.00 16.30 -0.84
N ASP A 190 15.03 16.45 -2.17
CA ASP A 190 14.80 17.73 -2.86
C ASP A 190 13.41 18.30 -2.59
N SER A 191 12.40 17.44 -2.41
CA SER A 191 11.06 17.85 -2.00
C SER A 191 11.05 18.57 -0.65
N ILE A 192 11.87 18.10 0.30
CA ILE A 192 12.04 18.71 1.62
C ILE A 192 12.86 19.99 1.51
N LEU A 193 13.95 19.99 0.74
CA LEU A 193 14.76 21.20 0.47
C LEU A 193 13.91 22.31 -0.15
N PHE A 194 13.08 21.97 -1.14
CA PHE A 194 12.15 22.90 -1.79
C PHE A 194 11.16 23.48 -0.78
N GLY A 195 10.49 22.62 -0.01
CA GLY A 195 9.53 23.06 1.01
C GLY A 195 10.20 23.94 2.06
N LEU A 196 11.38 23.58 2.54
CA LEU A 196 12.14 24.35 3.52
C LEU A 196 12.60 25.71 3.00
N LYS A 197 12.81 25.85 1.69
CA LYS A 197 13.22 27.10 1.05
C LYS A 197 12.05 28.06 0.87
N TYR A 198 10.88 27.56 0.48
CA TYR A 198 9.75 28.40 0.06
C TYR A 198 8.59 28.46 1.05
N HIS A 199 8.38 27.42 1.86
CA HIS A 199 7.29 27.38 2.86
C HIS A 199 7.63 26.39 4.00
N PRO A 200 8.54 26.74 4.91
CA PRO A 200 9.07 25.79 5.88
C PRO A 200 8.02 25.33 6.92
N GLU A 201 6.99 26.13 7.22
CA GLU A 201 5.86 25.75 8.08
C GLU A 201 5.04 24.60 7.47
N PHE A 202 4.93 24.56 6.14
CA PHE A 202 4.29 23.44 5.43
C PHE A 202 5.08 22.15 5.68
N VAL A 203 6.41 22.18 5.57
CA VAL A 203 7.27 21.03 5.88
C VAL A 203 7.09 20.59 7.32
N LYS A 204 7.08 21.53 8.27
CA LYS A 204 6.89 21.22 9.70
C LYS A 204 5.58 20.50 9.96
N VAL A 205 4.46 21.04 9.46
CA VAL A 205 3.14 20.44 9.67
C VAL A 205 3.02 19.11 8.94
N ASN A 206 3.52 19.00 7.72
CA ASN A 206 3.45 17.75 6.96
C ASN A 206 4.26 16.65 7.65
N ARG A 207 5.48 16.98 8.08
CA ARG A 207 6.32 16.08 8.87
C ARG A 207 5.63 15.69 10.17
N ALA A 208 5.13 16.64 10.96
CA ALA A 208 4.46 16.35 12.23
C ALA A 208 3.27 15.40 12.07
N LYS A 209 2.50 15.49 10.97
CA LYS A 209 1.44 14.52 10.65
C LYS A 209 2.00 13.14 10.32
N TRP A 210 3.08 13.08 9.53
CA TRP A 210 3.79 11.84 9.21
C TRP A 210 4.29 11.13 10.49
N GLU A 211 4.78 11.90 11.47
CA GLU A 211 5.27 11.40 12.77
C GLU A 211 4.22 10.79 13.70
N VAL A 212 2.93 10.97 13.41
CA VAL A 212 1.84 10.49 14.26
C VAL A 212 0.82 9.62 13.52
N ALA A 213 1.01 9.43 12.21
CA ALA A 213 0.08 8.70 11.35
C ALA A 213 0.02 7.20 11.69
N LEU A 214 1.17 6.59 11.99
CA LEU A 214 1.29 5.18 12.37
C LEU A 214 1.74 5.08 13.84
N LYS A 215 1.04 4.25 14.61
CA LYS A 215 1.28 4.09 16.06
C LYS A 215 1.40 2.63 16.43
N THR A 216 0.49 1.80 15.92
CA THR A 216 0.39 0.38 16.24
C THR A 216 0.70 -0.50 15.04
N LEU A 217 0.64 0.03 13.82
CA LEU A 217 1.14 -0.66 12.64
C LEU A 217 2.67 -0.67 12.61
N PRO A 218 3.29 -1.68 11.97
CA PRO A 218 4.73 -1.68 11.77
C PRO A 218 5.20 -0.43 11.03
N LYS A 219 6.34 0.14 11.44
CA LYS A 219 6.89 1.34 10.79
C LYS A 219 7.14 1.13 9.30
N GLN A 220 7.49 -0.10 8.92
CA GLN A 220 7.72 -0.55 7.55
C GLN A 220 6.52 -0.36 6.62
N ILE A 221 5.29 -0.28 7.17
CA ILE A 221 4.11 0.02 6.36
C ILE A 221 4.28 1.34 5.61
N ALA A 222 4.85 2.38 6.23
CA ALA A 222 5.02 3.68 5.58
C ALA A 222 5.82 3.60 4.26
N PRO A 223 7.11 3.17 4.25
CA PRO A 223 7.85 3.02 3.01
C PRO A 223 7.20 2.00 2.06
N TYR A 224 6.56 0.96 2.57
CA TYR A 224 5.87 -0.01 1.71
C TYR A 224 4.68 0.61 0.94
N LEU A 225 3.91 1.51 1.55
CA LEU A 225 2.87 2.28 0.86
C LEU A 225 3.49 3.29 -0.12
N MET A 226 4.59 3.93 0.26
CA MET A 226 5.31 4.88 -0.59
C MET A 226 5.86 4.24 -1.86
N LEU A 227 6.37 3.00 -1.80
CA LEU A 227 6.82 2.25 -2.98
C LEU A 227 5.72 2.20 -4.05
N ARG A 228 4.48 1.92 -3.64
CA ARG A 228 3.34 1.94 -4.55
C ARG A 228 3.07 3.33 -5.08
N HIS A 229 2.97 4.31 -4.19
CA HIS A 229 2.67 5.69 -4.56
C HIS A 229 3.62 6.20 -5.64
N HIS A 230 4.92 6.01 -5.43
CA HIS A 230 5.96 6.50 -6.31
C HIS A 230 6.12 5.66 -7.58
N THR A 231 5.77 4.38 -7.55
CA THR A 231 5.64 3.56 -8.77
C THR A 231 4.49 4.06 -9.66
N ILE A 232 3.33 4.38 -9.07
CA ILE A 232 2.15 4.87 -9.82
C ILE A 232 2.40 6.28 -10.39
N THR A 233 3.01 7.15 -9.60
CA THR A 233 3.26 8.56 -10.00
C THR A 233 4.50 8.73 -10.86
N GLY A 234 5.35 7.71 -10.99
CA GLY A 234 6.63 7.80 -11.70
C GLY A 234 7.64 8.73 -11.01
N SER A 235 7.55 8.91 -9.69
CA SER A 235 8.50 9.74 -8.94
C SER A 235 9.77 8.97 -8.64
N ARG A 236 10.85 9.26 -9.39
CA ARG A 236 12.15 8.61 -9.22
C ARG A 236 12.74 8.84 -7.83
N GLU A 237 12.77 10.09 -7.38
CA GLU A 237 13.36 10.43 -6.06
C GLU A 237 12.52 9.84 -4.92
N GLY A 238 11.20 9.95 -4.98
CA GLY A 238 10.33 9.39 -3.95
C GLY A 238 10.41 7.87 -3.87
N LEU A 239 10.60 7.18 -5.01
CA LEU A 239 10.79 5.74 -5.02
C LEU A 239 12.13 5.33 -4.40
N ARG A 240 13.20 6.10 -4.66
CA ARG A 240 14.50 5.92 -4.03
C ARG A 240 14.43 6.15 -2.52
N GLU A 241 13.77 7.23 -2.10
CA GLU A 241 13.52 7.56 -0.69
C GLU A 241 12.79 6.40 0.01
N ALA A 242 11.70 5.92 -0.58
CA ALA A 242 10.90 4.82 -0.03
C ALA A 242 11.72 3.52 0.11
N ALA A 243 12.55 3.18 -0.88
CA ALA A 243 13.40 2.01 -0.82
C ALA A 243 14.49 2.13 0.25
N LEU A 244 15.19 3.27 0.33
CA LEU A 244 16.22 3.50 1.35
C LEU A 244 15.63 3.52 2.77
N LEU A 245 14.47 4.14 2.95
CA LEU A 245 13.75 4.12 4.22
C LEU A 245 13.32 2.69 4.58
N GLY A 246 12.84 1.93 3.58
CA GLY A 246 12.56 0.51 3.73
C GLY A 246 13.79 -0.28 4.20
N LYS A 247 14.94 -0.10 3.54
CA LYS A 247 16.21 -0.74 3.91
C LYS A 247 16.61 -0.40 5.35
N ALA A 248 16.60 0.88 5.70
CA ALA A 248 16.95 1.37 7.03
C ALA A 248 16.06 0.78 8.14
N TRP A 249 14.83 0.39 7.80
CA TRP A 249 13.86 -0.20 8.73
C TRP A 249 13.70 -1.72 8.58
N GLY A 250 14.58 -2.39 7.82
CA GLY A 250 14.61 -3.84 7.72
C GLY A 250 13.57 -4.45 6.78
N ILE A 251 13.05 -3.69 5.81
CA ILE A 251 12.34 -4.28 4.66
C ILE A 251 13.36 -5.05 3.81
N SER A 252 13.04 -6.30 3.47
CA SER A 252 13.93 -7.11 2.65
C SER A 252 13.92 -6.67 1.18
N ARG A 253 14.99 -7.02 0.45
CA ARG A 253 15.08 -6.83 -1.01
C ARG A 253 13.84 -7.36 -1.73
N GLU A 254 13.41 -8.57 -1.38
CA GLU A 254 12.26 -9.23 -1.98
C GLU A 254 10.95 -8.46 -1.74
N GLN A 255 10.76 -7.92 -0.53
CA GLN A 255 9.59 -7.11 -0.21
C GLN A 255 9.56 -5.80 -1.02
N VAL A 256 10.71 -5.14 -1.21
CA VAL A 256 10.78 -3.94 -2.07
C VAL A 256 10.41 -4.27 -3.50
N ILE A 257 11.02 -5.32 -4.07
CA ILE A 257 10.71 -5.79 -5.44
C ILE A 257 9.21 -6.09 -5.54
N LYS A 258 8.66 -6.85 -4.59
CA LYS A 258 7.26 -7.24 -4.57
C LYS A 258 6.32 -6.03 -4.49
N GLY A 259 6.65 -5.03 -3.67
CA GLY A 259 5.88 -3.79 -3.55
C GLY A 259 5.83 -3.01 -4.87
N ILE A 260 6.93 -2.99 -5.63
CA ILE A 260 7.03 -2.34 -6.95
C ILE A 260 6.30 -3.16 -8.02
N THR A 261 6.64 -4.44 -8.18
CA THR A 261 6.07 -5.29 -9.23
C THR A 261 4.58 -5.55 -9.01
N GLY A 262 4.13 -5.64 -7.75
CA GLY A 262 2.72 -5.69 -7.42
C GLY A 262 2.00 -4.39 -7.84
N SER A 263 2.63 -3.23 -7.68
CA SER A 263 2.07 -1.96 -8.17
C SER A 263 2.03 -1.90 -9.69
N ALA A 264 3.07 -2.41 -10.37
CA ALA A 264 3.09 -2.56 -11.82
C ALA A 264 1.95 -3.45 -12.33
N MET A 265 1.75 -4.63 -11.72
CA MET A 265 0.69 -5.57 -12.11
C MET A 265 -0.71 -4.94 -12.11
N TYR A 266 -1.02 -4.09 -11.14
CA TYR A 266 -2.39 -3.57 -10.96
C TYR A 266 -2.65 -2.20 -11.58
N PHE A 267 -1.61 -1.40 -11.90
CA PHE A 267 -1.82 0.00 -12.30
C PHE A 267 -1.03 0.44 -13.53
N THR A 268 0.27 0.14 -13.59
CA THR A 268 1.18 0.79 -14.56
C THR A 268 1.74 -0.16 -15.61
N GLY A 269 1.55 -1.48 -15.47
CA GLY A 269 2.19 -2.47 -16.32
C GLY A 269 3.71 -2.32 -16.31
N PHE A 270 4.35 -2.67 -17.43
CA PHE A 270 5.80 -2.55 -17.58
C PHE A 270 6.30 -1.11 -17.59
N GLU A 271 5.45 -0.12 -17.90
CA GLU A 271 5.85 1.29 -17.97
C GLU A 271 6.33 1.82 -16.61
N GLY A 272 5.69 1.39 -15.52
CA GLY A 272 6.11 1.76 -14.17
C GLY A 272 7.49 1.22 -13.79
N LEU A 273 7.99 0.19 -14.48
CA LEU A 273 9.27 -0.45 -14.15
C LEU A 273 10.48 0.34 -14.69
N TYR A 274 10.30 1.21 -15.70
CA TYR A 274 11.41 2.07 -16.16
C TYR A 274 11.89 3.01 -15.06
N THR A 275 10.96 3.67 -14.37
CA THR A 275 11.31 4.55 -13.25
C THR A 275 11.85 3.77 -12.06
N ALA A 276 11.29 2.58 -11.78
CA ALA A 276 11.81 1.72 -10.74
C ALA A 276 13.26 1.32 -10.97
N PHE A 277 13.58 0.86 -12.19
CA PHE A 277 14.93 0.52 -12.58
C PHE A 277 15.89 1.72 -12.36
N ALA A 278 15.53 2.90 -12.87
CA ALA A 278 16.36 4.10 -12.72
C ALA A 278 16.50 4.64 -11.28
N ALA A 279 15.60 4.24 -10.38
CA ALA A 279 15.55 4.74 -9.00
C ALA A 279 16.27 3.83 -8.00
N VAL A 280 16.13 2.50 -8.15
CA VAL A 280 16.47 1.55 -7.10
C VAL A 280 17.28 0.34 -7.54
N ASP A 281 17.56 0.16 -8.84
CA ASP A 281 18.29 -1.03 -9.31
C ASP A 281 19.67 -1.17 -8.65
N ASP A 282 20.44 -0.07 -8.57
CA ASP A 282 21.73 0.01 -7.87
C ASP A 282 21.64 -0.38 -6.38
N LEU A 283 20.54 0.00 -5.72
CA LEU A 283 20.29 -0.34 -4.33
C LEU A 283 19.96 -1.82 -4.17
N LEU A 284 19.19 -2.39 -5.10
CA LEU A 284 18.76 -3.79 -5.07
C LEU A 284 19.92 -4.75 -5.36
N GLU A 285 20.89 -4.35 -6.20
CA GLU A 285 22.11 -5.12 -6.45
C GLU A 285 23.02 -5.22 -5.21
N SER A 286 23.03 -4.17 -4.38
CA SER A 286 23.86 -4.05 -3.17
C SER A 286 23.05 -4.21 -1.87
N TRP A 287 21.94 -4.94 -1.93
CA TRP A 287 21.04 -5.12 -0.79
C TRP A 287 21.57 -6.16 0.19
N GLU A 288 22.29 -5.69 1.21
CA GLU A 288 22.60 -6.39 2.45
C GLU A 288 21.52 -6.15 3.52
#